data_AF-A0A850JP76-F1
#
_entry.id   AF-A0A850JP76-F1
#
_cell.length_a   1.000
_cell.length_b   1.000
_cell.length_c   1.000
_cell.angle_alpha   90.00
_cell.angle_beta   90.00
_cell.angle_gamma   90.00
#
_symmetry.space_group_name_H-M   'P 1'
#
loop_
_entity.id
_entity.type
_entity.pdbx_description
1 polymer ?
#
loop_
_entity_poly.entity_id
_entity_poly.type
_entity_poly.pdbx_seq_one_letter_code
_entity_poly.pdbx_strand_id
1 'polypeptide(L)'
;MRELALRARNLTGTPELHDLLADLSARGRYERRTALHTAMAARDLPYIERVLAGGHSGRAALADRLLPDVRARWGDREAAALLPACTTGTVARHLPELEHAVTAWRALAGRHPGPFLALGRGADGSWWRRCRAGLPALAGNDPAGLLDLLEEHGSLPVVTRMPQVLFPALFRVDAVRAARVARRIRRRNRVPRAFYQHVSRLPRAGLREFLPDQAYWLRDFLVHAAGLRAAGPSGRSAHGYPRSTRGGGALARRPGAA
;
A
#
# COMPACT_ATOMS: atom_id res chain seq x y z
N MET A 1 -10.00 -1.08 36.43
CA MET A 1 -9.03 -0.73 35.35
C MET A 1 -7.94 0.25 35.78
N ARG A 2 -8.24 1.37 36.45
CA ARG A 2 -7.22 2.37 36.85
C ARG A 2 -6.12 1.81 37.77
N GLU A 3 -6.51 1.05 38.79
CA GLU A 3 -5.58 0.42 39.73
C GLU A 3 -4.64 -0.58 39.04
N LEU A 4 -5.19 -1.40 38.15
CA LEU A 4 -4.44 -2.36 37.34
C LEU A 4 -3.40 -1.66 36.44
N ALA A 5 -3.77 -0.53 35.83
CA ALA A 5 -2.85 0.26 35.01
C ALA A 5 -1.76 0.98 35.82
N LEU A 6 -2.01 1.33 37.08
CA LEU A 6 -1.00 1.87 37.99
C LEU A 6 0.00 0.77 38.40
N ARG A 7 -0.52 -0.40 38.76
CA ARG A 7 0.31 -1.55 39.13
C ARG A 7 1.16 -2.05 37.97
N ALA A 8 0.61 -2.08 36.75
CA ALA A 8 1.34 -2.41 35.53
C ALA A 8 2.51 -1.45 35.27
N ARG A 9 2.30 -0.13 35.47
CA ARG A 9 3.37 0.86 35.32
C ARG A 9 4.49 0.69 36.34
N ASN A 10 4.15 0.34 37.58
CA ASN A 10 5.14 0.10 38.63
C ASN A 10 6.01 -1.15 38.37
N LEU A 11 5.53 -2.09 37.57
CA LEU A 11 6.25 -3.31 37.18
C LEU A 11 6.99 -3.17 35.84
N THR A 12 7.05 -1.96 35.26
CA THR A 12 7.69 -1.77 33.95
C THR A 12 9.18 -2.09 34.01
N GLY A 13 9.64 -2.98 33.12
CA GLY A 13 11.05 -3.36 33.03
C GLY A 13 11.48 -4.43 34.04
N THR A 14 10.55 -5.00 34.80
CA THR A 14 10.84 -6.05 35.79
C THR A 14 10.39 -7.43 35.28
N PRO A 15 11.03 -8.54 35.73
CA PRO A 15 10.64 -9.89 35.32
C PRO A 15 9.23 -10.28 35.80
N GLU A 16 8.75 -9.69 36.90
CA GLU A 16 7.41 -9.96 37.45
C GLU A 16 6.30 -9.53 36.49
N LEU A 17 6.51 -8.48 35.68
CA LEU A 17 5.58 -8.12 34.61
C LEU A 17 5.51 -9.22 33.55
N HIS A 18 6.65 -9.80 33.20
CA HIS A 18 6.72 -10.88 32.21
C HIS A 18 5.94 -12.10 32.68
N ASP A 19 6.17 -12.54 33.91
CA ASP A 19 5.50 -13.70 34.51
C ASP A 19 4.00 -13.48 34.62
N LEU A 20 3.57 -12.29 35.05
CA LEU A 20 2.16 -11.92 35.11
C LEU A 20 1.50 -11.96 33.73
N LEU A 21 2.14 -11.40 32.71
CA LEU A 21 1.62 -11.40 31.34
C LEU A 21 1.54 -12.81 30.75
N ALA A 22 2.51 -13.68 31.06
CA ALA A 22 2.52 -15.08 30.64
C ALA A 22 1.39 -15.88 31.31
N ASP A 23 1.24 -15.73 32.63
CA ASP A 23 0.20 -16.40 33.42
C ASP A 23 -1.22 -15.97 33.00
N LEU A 24 -1.46 -14.65 32.86
CA LEU A 24 -2.74 -14.16 32.34
C LEU A 24 -3.03 -14.65 30.91
N SER A 25 -2.00 -14.80 30.08
CA SER A 25 -2.17 -15.30 28.71
C SER A 25 -2.58 -16.77 28.64
N ALA A 26 -2.19 -17.56 29.64
CA ALA A 26 -2.47 -18.99 29.69
C ALA A 26 -3.92 -19.32 30.13
N ARG A 27 -4.57 -18.42 30.88
CA ARG A 27 -5.81 -18.71 31.61
C ARG A 27 -7.11 -18.62 30.80
N GLY A 28 -7.16 -17.86 29.71
CA GLY A 28 -8.40 -17.72 28.95
C GLY A 28 -8.48 -16.55 27.98
N ARG A 29 -9.69 -16.30 27.45
CA ARG A 29 -9.93 -15.22 26.46
C ARG A 29 -10.04 -13.84 27.14
N TYR A 30 -10.66 -13.80 28.32
CA TYR A 30 -10.79 -12.57 29.10
C TYR A 30 -9.44 -12.13 29.66
N GLU A 31 -8.68 -13.08 30.19
CA GLU A 31 -7.37 -12.89 30.81
C GLU A 31 -6.33 -12.46 29.79
N ARG A 32 -6.35 -13.03 28.57
CA ARG A 32 -5.53 -12.54 27.44
C ARG A 32 -5.80 -11.09 27.08
N ARG A 33 -7.06 -10.66 27.10
CA ARG A 33 -7.43 -9.25 26.85
C ARG A 33 -6.93 -8.36 27.98
N THR A 34 -7.06 -8.81 29.23
CA THR A 34 -6.51 -8.11 30.40
C THR A 34 -4.99 -8.01 30.33
N ALA A 35 -4.30 -9.07 29.91
CA ALA A 35 -2.85 -9.07 29.70
C ALA A 35 -2.43 -8.04 28.63
N LEU A 36 -3.16 -7.96 27.50
CA LEU A 36 -2.90 -6.94 26.48
C LEU A 36 -3.08 -5.52 27.02
N HIS A 37 -4.15 -5.25 27.76
CA HIS A 37 -4.35 -3.94 28.38
C HIS A 37 -3.28 -3.60 29.42
N THR A 38 -2.80 -4.60 30.16
CA THR A 38 -1.70 -4.48 31.13
C THR A 38 -0.39 -4.11 30.42
N ALA A 39 -0.04 -4.83 29.35
CA ALA A 39 1.13 -4.56 28.54
C ALA A 39 1.08 -3.17 27.88
N MET A 40 -0.09 -2.75 27.38
CA MET A 40 -0.27 -1.38 26.87
C MET A 40 -0.04 -0.31 27.94
N ALA A 41 -0.53 -0.54 29.17
CA ALA A 41 -0.32 0.39 30.28
C ALA A 41 1.15 0.47 30.72
N ALA A 42 1.88 -0.65 30.66
CA ALA A 42 3.32 -0.74 30.95
C ALA A 42 4.22 -0.37 29.77
N ARG A 43 3.65 -0.14 28.57
CA ARG A 43 4.39 0.06 27.31
C ARG A 43 5.37 -1.08 26.97
N ASP A 44 4.98 -2.32 27.27
CA ASP A 44 5.73 -3.52 26.88
C ASP A 44 5.51 -3.82 25.39
N LEU A 45 6.27 -3.13 24.54
CA LEU A 45 6.20 -3.29 23.08
C LEU A 45 6.52 -4.72 22.62
N PRO A 46 7.54 -5.42 23.14
CA PRO A 46 7.82 -6.80 22.75
C PRO A 46 6.64 -7.75 22.98
N TYR A 47 5.93 -7.61 24.09
CA TYR A 47 4.73 -8.42 24.35
C TYR A 47 3.57 -8.04 23.42
N ILE A 48 3.33 -6.74 23.21
CA ILE A 48 2.26 -6.26 22.32
C ILE A 48 2.50 -6.76 20.89
N GLU A 49 3.72 -6.64 20.39
CA GLU A 49 4.12 -7.14 19.06
C GLU A 49 3.88 -8.64 18.95
N ARG A 50 4.28 -9.42 19.97
CA ARG A 50 4.06 -10.87 20.03
C ARG A 50 2.59 -11.24 20.02
N VAL A 51 1.76 -10.53 20.79
CA VAL A 51 0.31 -10.75 20.84
C VAL A 51 -0.36 -10.33 19.54
N LEU A 52 0.07 -9.25 18.89
CA LEU A 52 -0.47 -8.83 17.59
C LEU A 52 -0.05 -9.78 16.46
N ALA A 53 1.17 -10.31 16.53
CA ALA A 53 1.66 -11.37 15.66
C ALA A 53 0.88 -12.68 15.88
N GLY A 54 0.55 -13.03 17.13
CA GLY A 54 -0.17 -14.24 17.51
C GLY A 54 -1.71 -14.14 17.47
N GLY A 55 -2.30 -12.94 17.54
CA GLY A 55 -3.76 -12.75 17.64
C GLY A 55 -4.51 -13.06 16.34
N HIS A 56 -3.79 -13.11 15.22
CA HIS A 56 -4.30 -13.56 13.94
C HIS A 56 -4.35 -15.08 13.82
N SER A 57 -3.47 -15.83 14.51
CA SER A 57 -3.39 -17.28 14.34
C SER A 57 -4.60 -18.00 14.91
N GLY A 58 -5.18 -17.53 16.02
CA GLY A 58 -6.40 -18.14 16.57
C GLY A 58 -7.65 -17.96 15.70
N ARG A 59 -7.81 -16.79 15.08
CA ARG A 59 -8.91 -16.53 14.14
C ARG A 59 -8.66 -17.18 12.78
N ALA A 60 -7.41 -17.18 12.30
CA ALA A 60 -7.04 -17.83 11.07
C ALA A 60 -7.13 -19.35 11.17
N ALA A 61 -6.68 -19.96 12.26
CA ALA A 61 -6.85 -21.39 12.50
C ALA A 61 -8.33 -21.79 12.64
N LEU A 62 -9.20 -20.89 13.14
CA LEU A 62 -10.64 -21.13 13.11
C LEU A 62 -11.19 -21.03 11.68
N ALA A 63 -10.83 -20.00 10.92
CA ALA A 63 -11.23 -19.84 9.52
C ALA A 63 -10.78 -21.03 8.66
N ASP A 64 -9.53 -21.48 8.83
CA ASP A 64 -8.95 -22.64 8.15
C ASP A 64 -9.77 -23.91 8.41
N ARG A 65 -10.19 -24.14 9.66
CA ARG A 65 -11.02 -25.30 10.03
C ARG A 65 -12.44 -25.21 9.49
N LEU A 66 -13.01 -24.00 9.42
CA LEU A 66 -14.38 -23.80 8.94
C LEU A 66 -14.48 -23.84 7.41
N LEU A 67 -13.39 -23.57 6.69
CA LEU A 67 -13.41 -23.42 5.23
C LEU A 67 -13.98 -24.65 4.49
N PRO A 68 -13.60 -25.91 4.81
CA PRO A 68 -14.19 -27.08 4.17
C PRO A 68 -15.70 -27.21 4.41
N ASP A 69 -16.15 -27.00 5.65
CA ASP A 69 -17.57 -27.12 6.03
C ASP A 69 -18.42 -26.02 5.39
N VAL A 70 -17.90 -24.78 5.38
CA VAL A 70 -18.51 -23.64 4.68
C VAL A 70 -18.65 -23.94 3.20
N ARG A 71 -17.61 -24.48 2.57
CA ARG A 71 -17.64 -24.83 1.15
C ARG A 71 -18.67 -25.91 0.87
N ALA A 72 -18.72 -26.96 1.69
CA ALA A 72 -19.66 -28.06 1.52
C ALA A 72 -21.12 -27.62 1.71
N ARG A 73 -21.39 -26.74 2.67
CA ARG A 73 -22.76 -26.35 3.05
C ARG A 73 -23.29 -25.13 2.31
N TRP A 74 -22.42 -24.17 2.01
CA TRP A 74 -22.79 -22.84 1.48
C TRP A 74 -22.13 -22.51 0.14
N GLY A 75 -21.25 -23.39 -0.36
CA GLY A 75 -20.64 -23.29 -1.68
C GLY A 75 -19.39 -22.41 -1.74
N ASP A 76 -18.83 -22.33 -2.95
CA ASP A 76 -17.52 -21.71 -3.20
C ASP A 76 -17.49 -20.21 -2.95
N ARG A 77 -18.62 -19.51 -3.11
CA ARG A 77 -18.72 -18.06 -2.87
C ARG A 77 -18.47 -17.71 -1.40
N GLU A 78 -19.11 -18.43 -0.49
CA GLU A 78 -18.93 -18.20 0.95
C GLU A 78 -17.55 -18.68 1.41
N ALA A 79 -17.05 -19.80 0.87
CA ALA A 79 -15.70 -20.27 1.13
C ALA A 79 -14.64 -19.25 0.69
N ALA A 80 -14.80 -18.67 -0.50
CA ALA A 80 -13.90 -17.65 -1.04
C ALA A 80 -13.92 -16.35 -0.20
N ALA A 81 -15.06 -15.99 0.39
CA ALA A 81 -15.17 -14.85 1.28
C ALA A 81 -14.37 -15.02 2.59
N LEU A 82 -14.14 -16.26 3.04
CA LEU A 82 -13.32 -16.57 4.22
C LEU A 82 -11.81 -16.54 3.97
N LEU A 83 -11.36 -16.64 2.71
CA LEU A 83 -9.94 -16.74 2.38
C LEU A 83 -9.07 -15.62 3.01
N PRO A 84 -9.45 -14.33 3.04
CA PRO A 84 -8.63 -13.30 3.68
C PRO A 84 -8.45 -13.46 5.19
N ALA A 85 -9.29 -14.27 5.84
CA ALA A 85 -9.18 -14.59 7.26
C ALA A 85 -8.34 -15.83 7.53
N CYS A 86 -8.08 -16.66 6.51
CA CYS A 86 -7.34 -17.91 6.62
C CYS A 86 -5.82 -17.67 6.75
N THR A 87 -5.08 -18.74 7.05
CA THR A 87 -3.61 -18.69 7.00
C THR A 87 -3.11 -18.69 5.56
N THR A 88 -1.90 -18.16 5.34
CA THR A 88 -1.28 -18.13 4.01
C THR A 88 -1.15 -19.51 3.37
N GLY A 89 -0.87 -20.56 4.16
CA GLY A 89 -0.79 -21.93 3.65
C GLY A 89 -2.13 -22.47 3.17
N THR A 90 -3.20 -22.22 3.93
CA THR A 90 -4.57 -22.60 3.54
C THR A 90 -5.02 -21.82 2.29
N VAL A 91 -4.74 -20.52 2.23
CA VAL A 91 -5.02 -19.70 1.04
C VAL A 91 -4.27 -20.24 -0.17
N ALA A 92 -2.98 -20.53 -0.07
CA ALA A 92 -2.19 -21.07 -1.19
C ALA A 92 -2.78 -22.36 -1.76
N ARG A 93 -3.34 -23.22 -0.90
CA ARG A 93 -3.94 -24.49 -1.31
C ARG A 93 -5.30 -24.32 -1.98
N HIS A 94 -6.18 -23.48 -1.42
CA HIS A 94 -7.57 -23.41 -1.86
C HIS A 94 -7.84 -22.30 -2.90
N LEU A 95 -6.99 -21.27 -2.96
CA LEU A 95 -7.21 -20.14 -3.85
C LEU A 95 -7.30 -20.52 -5.34
N PRO A 96 -6.48 -21.44 -5.90
CA PRO A 96 -6.61 -21.81 -7.31
C PRO A 96 -7.99 -22.38 -7.67
N GLU A 97 -8.59 -23.17 -6.79
CA GLU A 97 -9.92 -23.75 -7.00
C GLU A 97 -11.04 -22.70 -6.79
N LEU A 98 -10.89 -21.84 -5.79
CA LEU A 98 -11.91 -20.86 -5.39
C LEU A 98 -11.81 -19.52 -6.13
N GLU A 99 -10.79 -19.35 -6.99
CA GLU A 99 -10.45 -18.09 -7.66
C GLU A 99 -11.66 -17.44 -8.35
N HIS A 100 -12.46 -18.26 -9.02
CA HIS A 100 -13.63 -17.83 -9.77
C HIS A 100 -14.72 -17.18 -8.88
N ALA A 101 -14.74 -17.51 -7.59
CA ALA A 101 -15.74 -17.05 -6.62
C ALA A 101 -15.23 -15.91 -5.71
N VAL A 102 -13.96 -15.55 -5.80
CA VAL A 102 -13.37 -14.48 -4.97
C VAL A 102 -13.93 -13.11 -5.37
N THR A 103 -14.53 -12.43 -4.40
CA THR A 103 -14.96 -11.02 -4.51
C THR A 103 -14.05 -10.07 -3.73
N ALA A 104 -13.42 -10.56 -2.66
CA ALA A 104 -12.62 -9.78 -1.71
C ALA A 104 -11.13 -9.62 -2.11
N TRP A 105 -10.84 -9.38 -3.39
CA TRP A 105 -9.48 -9.30 -3.94
C TRP A 105 -8.54 -8.33 -3.22
N ARG A 106 -9.07 -7.19 -2.75
CA ARG A 106 -8.29 -6.19 -1.99
C ARG A 106 -7.80 -6.71 -0.65
N ALA A 107 -8.68 -7.37 0.11
CA ALA A 107 -8.30 -7.94 1.40
C ALA A 107 -7.32 -9.10 1.22
N LEU A 108 -7.56 -9.96 0.21
CA LEU A 108 -6.70 -11.08 -0.11
C LEU A 108 -5.28 -10.62 -0.48
N ALA A 109 -5.15 -9.69 -1.43
CA ALA A 109 -3.86 -9.17 -1.88
C ALA A 109 -3.07 -8.48 -0.77
N GLY A 110 -3.77 -7.79 0.15
CA GLY A 110 -3.12 -7.11 1.26
C GLY A 110 -2.63 -8.04 2.36
N ARG A 111 -3.33 -9.16 2.61
CA ARG A 111 -3.01 -10.10 3.70
C ARG A 111 -2.15 -11.28 3.26
N HIS A 112 -2.25 -11.67 1.98
CA HIS A 112 -1.58 -12.84 1.41
C HIS A 112 -0.94 -12.49 0.05
N PRO A 113 0.06 -11.60 0.02
CA PRO A 113 0.71 -11.19 -1.23
C PRO A 113 1.35 -12.38 -1.97
N GLY A 114 1.97 -13.33 -1.25
CA GLY A 114 2.60 -14.52 -1.83
C GLY A 114 1.63 -15.40 -2.64
N PRO A 115 0.57 -15.95 -2.02
CA PRO A 115 -0.45 -16.73 -2.76
C PRO A 115 -1.10 -15.94 -3.90
N PHE A 116 -1.34 -14.64 -3.71
CA PHE A 116 -1.88 -13.78 -4.76
C PHE A 116 -0.94 -13.69 -5.97
N LEU A 117 0.36 -13.49 -5.75
CA LEU A 117 1.38 -13.44 -6.79
C LEU A 117 1.55 -14.79 -7.48
N ALA A 118 1.59 -15.89 -6.71
CA ALA A 118 1.70 -17.24 -7.24
C ALA A 118 0.55 -17.57 -8.20
N LEU A 119 -0.68 -17.23 -7.82
CA LEU A 119 -1.85 -17.36 -8.68
C LEU A 119 -1.70 -16.52 -9.96
N GLY A 120 -1.24 -15.28 -9.83
CA GLY A 120 -1.04 -14.37 -10.96
C GLY A 120 -0.03 -14.87 -11.99
N ARG A 121 0.95 -15.69 -11.61
CA ARG A 121 2.03 -16.16 -12.50
C ARG A 121 1.55 -17.10 -13.61
N GLY A 122 0.47 -17.82 -13.39
CA GLY A 122 -0.15 -18.71 -14.39
C GLY A 122 -1.44 -18.14 -15.00
N ALA A 123 -1.73 -16.87 -14.75
CA ALA A 123 -3.06 -16.32 -14.97
C ALA A 123 -3.25 -15.74 -16.37
N ASP A 124 -4.47 -15.89 -16.90
CA ASP A 124 -4.86 -15.32 -18.17
C ASP A 124 -5.24 -13.83 -18.06
N GLY A 125 -5.63 -13.22 -19.18
CA GLY A 125 -6.11 -11.83 -19.19
C GLY A 125 -7.40 -11.60 -18.38
N SER A 126 -8.21 -12.63 -18.13
CA SER A 126 -9.46 -12.50 -17.37
C SER A 126 -9.22 -12.31 -15.87
N TRP A 127 -8.19 -12.97 -15.33
CA TRP A 127 -7.76 -12.83 -13.94
C TRP A 127 -7.40 -11.38 -13.62
N TRP A 128 -6.59 -10.74 -14.47
CA TRP A 128 -6.18 -9.34 -14.30
C TRP A 128 -7.36 -8.37 -14.18
N ARG A 129 -8.48 -8.67 -14.87
CA ARG A 129 -9.71 -7.86 -14.75
C ARG A 129 -10.38 -8.08 -13.39
N ARG A 130 -10.47 -9.33 -12.94
CA ARG A 130 -11.09 -9.71 -11.65
C ARG A 130 -10.29 -9.17 -10.46
N CYS A 131 -8.97 -9.33 -10.47
CA CYS A 131 -8.10 -8.99 -9.36
C CYS A 131 -7.69 -7.49 -9.31
N ARG A 132 -8.19 -6.66 -10.25
CA ARG A 132 -7.82 -5.23 -10.40
C ARG A 132 -7.93 -4.43 -9.10
N ALA A 133 -8.96 -4.69 -8.29
CA ALA A 133 -9.16 -4.03 -7.00
C ALA A 133 -8.10 -4.40 -5.95
N GLY A 134 -7.42 -5.54 -6.12
CA GLY A 134 -6.35 -6.03 -5.25
C GLY A 134 -4.99 -5.42 -5.49
N LEU A 135 -4.71 -4.98 -6.72
CA LEU A 135 -3.38 -4.51 -7.12
C LEU A 135 -2.86 -3.31 -6.29
N PRO A 136 -3.66 -2.31 -5.91
CA PRO A 136 -3.17 -1.23 -5.03
C PRO A 136 -2.78 -1.73 -3.64
N ALA A 137 -3.49 -2.72 -3.10
CA ALA A 137 -3.12 -3.32 -1.82
C ALA A 137 -1.84 -4.16 -1.96
N LEU A 138 -1.68 -4.88 -3.06
CA LEU A 138 -0.44 -5.61 -3.36
C LEU A 138 0.74 -4.66 -3.49
N ALA A 139 0.61 -3.58 -4.27
CA ALA A 139 1.68 -2.58 -4.42
C ALA A 139 2.08 -1.90 -3.11
N GLY A 140 1.17 -1.83 -2.13
CA GLY A 140 1.48 -1.30 -0.81
C GLY A 140 2.28 -2.25 0.08
N ASN A 141 2.10 -3.56 -0.08
CA ASN A 141 2.71 -4.58 0.78
C ASN A 141 3.91 -5.29 0.12
N ASP A 142 3.82 -5.57 -1.17
CA ASP A 142 4.86 -6.21 -1.97
C ASP A 142 4.97 -5.60 -3.39
N PRO A 143 5.49 -4.36 -3.49
CA PRO A 143 5.72 -3.72 -4.77
C PRO A 143 6.79 -4.41 -5.64
N ALA A 144 7.74 -5.14 -5.03
CA ALA A 144 8.78 -5.86 -5.75
C ALA A 144 8.20 -7.09 -6.47
N GLY A 145 7.44 -7.93 -5.76
CA GLY A 145 6.77 -9.09 -6.36
C GLY A 145 5.74 -8.68 -7.41
N LEU A 146 5.03 -7.55 -7.22
CA LEU A 146 4.16 -7.01 -8.27
C LEU A 146 4.96 -6.59 -9.51
N LEU A 147 6.15 -5.99 -9.34
CA LEU A 147 6.99 -5.60 -10.46
C LEU A 147 7.48 -6.81 -11.24
N ASP A 148 7.94 -7.86 -10.56
CA ASP A 148 8.34 -9.13 -11.16
C ASP A 148 7.18 -9.73 -11.97
N LEU A 149 5.98 -9.78 -11.38
CA LEU A 149 4.78 -10.30 -12.05
C LEU A 149 4.44 -9.52 -13.33
N LEU A 150 4.55 -8.19 -13.30
CA LEU A 150 4.29 -7.32 -14.44
C LEU A 150 5.33 -7.49 -15.56
N GLU A 151 6.58 -7.79 -15.22
CA GLU A 151 7.63 -8.07 -16.20
C GLU A 151 7.41 -9.42 -16.90
N GLU A 152 6.97 -10.45 -16.15
CA GLU A 152 6.66 -11.79 -16.66
C GLU A 152 5.47 -11.78 -17.63
N HIS A 153 4.40 -11.03 -17.33
CA HIS A 153 3.16 -11.01 -18.12
C HIS A 153 3.18 -9.96 -19.25
N GLY A 154 4.37 -9.47 -19.61
CA GLY A 154 4.56 -8.35 -20.52
C GLY A 154 3.66 -8.40 -21.75
N SER A 155 2.91 -7.30 -21.97
CA SER A 155 2.05 -6.98 -23.14
C SER A 155 0.55 -7.29 -23.05
N LEU A 156 0.03 -7.87 -21.97
CA LEU A 156 -1.42 -8.11 -21.89
C LEU A 156 -2.21 -6.77 -21.97
N PRO A 157 -3.23 -6.65 -22.83
CA PRO A 157 -4.05 -5.43 -22.94
C PRO A 157 -4.65 -4.98 -21.60
N VAL A 158 -4.87 -5.91 -20.67
CA VAL A 158 -5.39 -5.61 -19.34
C VAL A 158 -4.35 -4.93 -18.46
N VAL A 159 -3.07 -5.29 -18.61
CA VAL A 159 -1.93 -4.62 -17.95
C VAL A 159 -1.75 -3.20 -18.51
N THR A 160 -2.21 -2.92 -19.74
CA THR A 160 -2.19 -1.55 -20.31
C THR A 160 -3.15 -0.57 -19.62
N ARG A 161 -4.14 -1.06 -18.86
CA ARG A 161 -5.14 -0.25 -18.12
C ARG A 161 -4.94 -0.30 -16.60
N MET A 162 -3.69 -0.44 -16.16
CA MET A 162 -3.31 -0.42 -14.74
C MET A 162 -3.72 0.90 -14.05
N PRO A 163 -4.19 0.85 -12.80
CA PRO A 163 -4.39 2.03 -11.98
C PRO A 163 -3.08 2.84 -11.84
N GLN A 164 -3.16 4.15 -12.06
CA GLN A 164 -2.00 5.04 -11.97
C GLN A 164 -1.39 5.11 -10.56
N VAL A 165 -2.18 4.76 -9.54
CA VAL A 165 -1.78 4.73 -8.13
C VAL A 165 -0.68 3.71 -7.82
N LEU A 166 -0.42 2.75 -8.72
CA LEU A 166 0.61 1.73 -8.52
C LEU A 166 2.02 2.26 -8.77
N PHE A 167 2.18 3.18 -9.74
CA PHE A 167 3.49 3.62 -10.21
C PHE A 167 4.38 4.19 -9.10
N PRO A 168 3.90 5.07 -8.20
CA PRO A 168 4.77 5.61 -7.14
C PRO A 168 5.37 4.53 -6.22
N ALA A 169 4.68 3.41 -6.01
CA ALA A 169 5.20 2.30 -5.22
C ALA A 169 6.24 1.48 -6.01
N LEU A 170 5.98 1.21 -7.30
CA LEU A 170 6.91 0.50 -8.17
C LEU A 170 8.22 1.28 -8.38
N PHE A 171 8.11 2.58 -8.65
CA PHE A 171 9.27 3.46 -8.82
C PHE A 171 10.11 3.62 -7.54
N ARG A 172 9.53 3.39 -6.36
CA ARG A 172 10.26 3.39 -5.08
C ARG A 172 11.14 2.15 -4.92
N VAL A 173 10.74 1.02 -5.48
CA VAL A 173 11.50 -0.24 -5.42
C VAL A 173 12.63 -0.21 -6.45
N ASP A 174 12.28 -0.03 -7.73
CA ASP A 174 13.25 0.02 -8.81
C ASP A 174 12.70 0.91 -9.93
N ALA A 175 13.26 2.11 -10.01
CA ALA A 175 12.81 3.11 -10.96
C ALA A 175 13.14 2.76 -12.42
N VAL A 176 14.20 1.97 -12.68
CA VAL A 176 14.58 1.56 -14.04
C VAL A 176 13.64 0.46 -14.52
N ARG A 177 13.45 -0.59 -13.72
CA ARG A 177 12.53 -1.69 -14.02
C ARG A 177 11.08 -1.19 -14.15
N ALA A 178 10.63 -0.35 -13.22
CA ALA A 178 9.31 0.27 -13.29
C ALA A 178 9.13 1.13 -14.56
N ALA A 179 10.16 1.85 -14.99
CA ALA A 179 10.13 2.61 -16.25
C ALA A 179 10.03 1.70 -17.48
N ARG A 180 10.71 0.54 -17.52
CA ARG A 180 10.58 -0.44 -18.61
C ARG A 180 9.17 -1.01 -18.70
N VAL A 181 8.61 -1.44 -17.57
CA VAL A 181 7.23 -1.95 -17.48
C VAL A 181 6.25 -0.88 -17.96
N ALA A 182 6.38 0.35 -17.45
CA ALA A 182 5.58 1.47 -17.90
C ALA A 182 5.73 1.71 -19.41
N ARG A 183 6.92 1.63 -20.00
CA ARG A 183 7.12 1.81 -21.45
C ARG A 183 6.42 0.71 -22.27
N ARG A 184 6.46 -0.55 -21.84
CA ARG A 184 5.83 -1.70 -22.54
C ARG A 184 4.30 -1.60 -22.58
N ILE A 185 3.70 -1.16 -21.46
CA ILE A 185 2.26 -0.92 -21.30
C ILE A 185 1.73 0.14 -22.29
N ARG A 186 2.62 0.98 -22.84
CA ARG A 186 2.28 2.29 -23.41
C ARG A 186 2.27 2.39 -24.93
N ARG A 187 2.23 1.29 -25.67
CA ARG A 187 2.12 1.33 -27.15
C ARG A 187 0.88 2.07 -27.71
N ARG A 188 -0.06 2.56 -26.88
CA ARG A 188 -1.25 3.31 -27.35
C ARG A 188 -1.67 4.60 -26.61
N ASN A 189 -0.99 5.08 -25.54
CA ASN A 189 -1.49 6.26 -24.77
C ASN A 189 -0.41 7.20 -24.15
N ARG A 190 -0.81 8.48 -23.96
CA ARG A 190 -0.05 9.58 -23.30
C ARG A 190 0.57 9.16 -21.96
N VAL A 191 1.73 9.72 -21.64
CA VAL A 191 2.42 9.42 -20.39
C VAL A 191 1.73 10.12 -19.21
N PRO A 192 1.49 9.41 -18.10
CA PRO A 192 1.12 10.05 -16.86
C PRO A 192 2.26 10.96 -16.36
N ARG A 193 1.93 12.16 -15.87
CA ARG A 193 2.91 13.11 -15.31
C ARG A 193 3.83 12.47 -14.26
N ALA A 194 3.31 11.54 -13.46
CA ALA A 194 4.08 10.81 -12.44
C ALA A 194 5.26 10.03 -13.03
N PHE A 195 5.11 9.44 -14.22
CA PHE A 195 6.23 8.74 -14.87
C PHE A 195 7.36 9.72 -15.20
N TYR A 196 7.05 10.89 -15.76
CA TYR A 196 8.08 11.89 -16.04
C TYR A 196 8.76 12.39 -14.76
N GLN A 197 7.99 12.59 -13.69
CA GLN A 197 8.52 12.98 -12.38
C GLN A 197 9.53 11.96 -11.83
N HIS A 198 9.26 10.67 -12.01
CA HIS A 198 10.12 9.61 -11.50
C HIS A 198 11.31 9.35 -12.41
N VAL A 199 11.11 9.31 -13.73
CA VAL A 199 12.20 9.12 -14.71
C VAL A 199 13.18 10.29 -14.67
N SER A 200 12.71 11.53 -14.47
CA SER A 200 13.61 12.70 -14.35
C SER A 200 14.54 12.66 -13.14
N ARG A 201 14.27 11.79 -12.15
CA ARG A 201 15.09 11.56 -10.96
C ARG A 201 16.11 10.44 -11.13
N LEU A 202 16.07 9.70 -12.23
CA LEU A 202 17.04 8.64 -12.51
C LEU A 202 18.45 9.20 -12.76
N PRO A 203 19.52 8.43 -12.44
CA PRO A 203 20.87 8.76 -12.87
C PRO A 203 20.97 8.89 -14.39
N ARG A 204 21.91 9.71 -14.88
CA ARG A 204 22.12 9.96 -16.32
C ARG A 204 22.27 8.66 -17.15
N ALA A 205 22.91 7.63 -16.60
CA ALA A 205 23.06 6.34 -17.25
C ALA A 205 21.71 5.64 -17.50
N GLY A 206 20.80 5.63 -16.51
CA GLY A 206 19.46 5.07 -16.65
C GLY A 206 18.54 5.94 -17.53
N LEU A 207 18.71 7.26 -17.49
CA LEU A 207 17.96 8.19 -18.35
C LEU A 207 18.14 7.92 -19.84
N ARG A 208 19.36 7.55 -20.28
CA ARG A 208 19.63 7.25 -21.71
C ARG A 208 18.79 6.10 -22.26
N GLU A 209 18.44 5.11 -21.44
CA GLU A 209 17.56 3.99 -21.84
C GLU A 209 16.13 4.46 -22.15
N PHE A 210 15.67 5.53 -21.50
CA PHE A 210 14.30 6.03 -21.56
C PHE A 210 14.14 7.35 -22.30
N LEU A 211 15.24 7.99 -22.69
CA LEU A 211 15.23 9.13 -23.58
C LEU A 211 14.78 8.63 -24.96
N PRO A 212 13.66 9.14 -25.48
CA PRO A 212 13.17 8.74 -26.78
C PRO A 212 14.03 9.34 -27.88
N ASP A 213 14.37 8.55 -28.90
CA ASP A 213 15.09 9.03 -30.09
C ASP A 213 14.27 10.02 -30.93
N GLN A 214 12.97 10.14 -30.67
CA GLN A 214 12.05 11.00 -31.41
C GLN A 214 11.84 12.36 -30.73
N ALA A 215 12.09 13.43 -31.49
CA ALA A 215 12.03 14.83 -31.06
C ALA A 215 10.70 15.26 -30.39
N TYR A 216 9.57 14.69 -30.81
CA TYR A 216 8.25 14.99 -30.25
C TYR A 216 8.14 14.63 -28.76
N TRP A 217 8.71 13.49 -28.37
CA TRP A 217 8.65 13.02 -26.99
C TRP A 217 9.64 13.74 -26.08
N LEU A 218 10.76 14.20 -26.63
CA LEU A 218 11.72 15.01 -25.88
C LEU A 218 11.07 16.31 -25.39
N ARG A 219 10.16 16.90 -26.19
CA ARG A 219 9.40 18.09 -25.79
C ARG A 219 8.50 17.84 -24.58
N ASP A 220 7.68 16.78 -24.60
CA ASP A 220 6.81 16.43 -23.45
C ASP A 220 7.62 16.07 -22.20
N PHE A 221 8.72 15.33 -22.39
CA PHE A 221 9.65 15.01 -21.29
C PHE A 221 10.23 16.28 -20.68
N LEU A 222 10.73 17.21 -21.51
CA LEU A 222 11.32 18.47 -21.04
C LEU A 222 10.30 19.37 -20.35
N VAL A 223 9.06 19.47 -20.85
CA VAL A 223 7.98 20.25 -20.21
C VAL A 223 7.71 19.75 -18.78
N HIS A 224 7.70 18.43 -18.57
CA HIS A 224 7.41 17.85 -17.27
C HIS A 224 8.64 17.74 -16.35
N ALA A 225 9.85 17.58 -16.90
CA ALA A 225 11.10 17.51 -16.14
C ALA A 225 11.64 18.89 -15.74
N ALA A 226 11.50 19.91 -16.60
CA ALA A 226 11.96 21.28 -16.33
C ALA A 226 11.17 21.94 -15.19
N GLY A 227 9.85 21.70 -15.13
CA GLY A 227 9.00 22.17 -14.03
C GLY A 227 9.35 21.62 -12.65
N LEU A 228 10.22 20.60 -12.56
CA LEU A 228 10.66 20.00 -11.29
C LEU A 228 12.02 20.51 -10.82
N ARG A 229 12.92 20.90 -11.74
CA ARG A 229 14.20 21.51 -11.36
C ARG A 229 14.05 22.97 -10.94
N ALA A 230 13.05 23.67 -11.46
CA ALA A 230 12.68 25.00 -10.99
C ALA A 230 12.02 25.00 -9.59
N ALA A 231 11.65 23.83 -9.05
CA ALA A 231 10.96 23.66 -7.77
C ALA A 231 11.78 22.85 -6.73
N GLY A 232 13.12 22.91 -6.81
CA GLY A 232 14.02 22.50 -5.73
C GLY A 232 14.12 23.59 -4.64
N PRO A 233 14.53 23.26 -3.41
CA PRO A 233 14.22 24.03 -2.21
C PRO A 233 15.01 25.35 -2.19
N SER A 234 14.34 26.43 -2.60
CA SER A 234 14.81 27.79 -2.34
C SER A 234 14.89 27.98 -0.84
N GLY A 235 16.13 28.02 -0.34
CA GLY A 235 16.43 28.36 1.03
C GLY A 235 15.74 29.66 1.42
N ARG A 236 15.26 29.69 2.66
CA ARG A 236 15.08 30.93 3.39
C ARG A 236 16.40 31.69 3.33
N SER A 237 16.42 32.80 2.60
CA SER A 237 17.26 33.94 2.93
C SER A 237 16.38 35.17 2.93
N ALA A 238 16.23 35.71 4.13
CA ALA A 238 15.86 37.08 4.39
C ALA A 238 16.77 38.04 3.61
N HIS A 239 16.16 39.03 2.97
CA HIS A 239 16.62 40.38 2.63
C HIS A 239 15.40 40.98 1.87
N GLY A 240 14.76 42.09 2.24
CA GLY A 240 15.21 43.24 2.98
C GLY A 240 14.83 44.50 2.20
N TYR A 241 13.53 44.88 2.25
CA TYR A 241 12.96 46.24 1.99
C TYR A 241 13.14 46.90 0.59
N PRO A 242 12.38 47.96 0.20
CA PRO A 242 11.59 48.85 1.05
C PRO A 242 10.14 49.19 0.63
N ARG A 243 9.45 49.75 1.64
CA ARG A 243 8.28 50.62 1.55
C ARG A 243 8.63 51.96 0.86
N SER A 244 7.73 52.46 0.02
CA SER A 244 7.40 53.89 -0.10
C SER A 244 5.96 53.99 -0.65
N THR A 245 4.94 54.28 0.14
CA THR A 245 4.42 55.61 0.57
C THR A 245 4.10 56.61 -0.55
N ARG A 246 2.80 56.98 -0.57
CA ARG A 246 2.17 58.25 -1.03
C ARG A 246 2.18 58.53 -2.54
N GLY A 247 1.14 59.07 -3.15
CA GLY A 247 -0.18 59.58 -2.72
C GLY A 247 -1.10 59.54 -3.95
N GLY A 248 -2.42 59.51 -3.85
CA GLY A 248 -3.26 60.61 -3.37
C GLY A 248 -4.19 60.97 -4.53
N GLY A 249 -5.51 61.00 -4.29
CA GLY A 249 -6.49 61.32 -5.33
C GLY A 249 -7.89 60.86 -4.98
N ALA A 250 -8.53 61.58 -4.05
CA ALA A 250 -9.93 61.47 -3.71
C ALA A 250 -10.83 62.06 -4.80
N LEU A 251 -12.07 61.54 -4.92
CA LEU A 251 -13.35 62.21 -5.25
C LEU A 251 -14.34 61.10 -5.66
N ALA A 252 -15.27 60.65 -4.82
CA ALA A 252 -16.51 61.28 -4.36
C ALA A 252 -17.76 60.76 -5.13
N ARG A 253 -18.85 60.58 -4.36
CA ARG A 253 -20.28 60.43 -4.72
C ARG A 253 -20.81 59.06 -5.18
N ARG A 254 -21.30 58.26 -4.22
CA ARG A 254 -22.72 58.08 -3.76
C ARG A 254 -23.88 58.06 -4.81
N PRO A 255 -25.10 57.56 -4.47
CA PRO A 255 -25.71 56.35 -5.06
C PRO A 255 -27.10 56.58 -5.72
N GLY A 256 -27.69 55.53 -6.31
CA GLY A 256 -29.11 55.43 -6.69
C GLY A 256 -29.35 54.12 -7.45
N ALA A 257 -30.08 53.14 -6.93
CA ALA A 257 -31.55 53.06 -6.85
C ALA A 257 -32.21 52.88 -8.23
N ALA A 258 -32.45 51.61 -8.59
CA ALA A 258 -33.68 51.07 -9.17
C ALA A 258 -33.60 49.54 -9.13
#